data_AF-A0A0B5GHY5-F1
#
_entry.id   AF-A0A0B5GHY5-F1
#
_cell.length_a   1.000
_cell.length_b   1.000
_cell.length_c   1.000
_cell.angle_alpha   90.00
_cell.angle_beta   90.00
_cell.angle_gamma   90.00
#
_symmetry.space_group_name_H-M   'P 1'
#
loop_
_entity.id
_entity.type
_entity.pdbx_description
1 polymer ?
#
loop_
_entity_poly.entity_id
_entity_poly.type
_entity_poly.pdbx_seq_one_letter_code
_entity_poly.pdbx_strand_id
1 'polypeptide(L)'
;VNEMILADIPVDGQDRKALVHFDRNGFAYTLDRETGELLVAKKYDPVVNWATEVVMDPNSDQYGRPQVVAEYSTEQNGEDVNSTGICPAALGTKDQQPAAYSPETKLFYVPTNHV
;
A
#
# COMPACT_ATOMS: atom_id res chain seq x y z
N VAL A 1 6.48 1.75 -12.65
CA VAL A 1 7.37 2.34 -11.62
C VAL A 1 7.21 1.65 -10.27
N ASN A 2 6.12 0.92 -10.04
CA ASN A 2 6.10 -0.25 -9.16
C ASN A 2 5.46 -1.41 -9.94
N GLU A 3 5.90 -2.63 -9.68
CA GLU A 3 5.45 -3.85 -10.33
C GLU A 3 4.07 -4.31 -9.84
N MET A 4 3.43 -5.16 -10.64
CA MET A 4 2.21 -5.87 -10.28
C MET A 4 2.52 -7.36 -10.28
N ILE A 5 2.56 -7.99 -9.11
CA ILE A 5 2.89 -9.41 -8.99
C ILE A 5 1.58 -10.20 -9.04
N LEU A 6 1.41 -11.01 -10.08
CA LEU A 6 0.28 -11.93 -10.18
C LEU A 6 0.62 -13.19 -9.38
N ALA A 7 -0.23 -13.51 -8.40
CA ALA A 7 -0.02 -14.66 -7.53
C ALA A 7 -1.36 -15.32 -7.19
N ASP A 8 -1.38 -16.63 -7.19
CA ASP A 8 -2.51 -17.40 -6.65
C ASP A 8 -2.20 -17.68 -5.18
N ILE A 9 -2.91 -16.98 -4.29
CA ILE A 9 -2.67 -16.98 -2.83
C ILE A 9 -3.99 -17.07 -2.06
N PRO A 10 -3.97 -17.67 -0.85
CA PRO A 10 -5.12 -17.62 0.03
C PRO A 10 -5.29 -16.20 0.59
N VAL A 11 -6.49 -15.65 0.46
CA VAL A 11 -6.92 -14.41 1.13
C VAL A 11 -8.20 -14.72 1.91
N ASP A 12 -8.18 -14.47 3.22
CA ASP A 12 -9.27 -14.82 4.14
C ASP A 12 -9.73 -16.29 4.02
N GLY A 13 -8.77 -17.19 3.81
CA GLY A 13 -9.02 -18.63 3.67
C GLY A 13 -9.57 -19.08 2.32
N GLN A 14 -9.69 -18.19 1.34
CA GLN A 14 -10.13 -18.50 -0.02
C GLN A 14 -8.97 -18.31 -1.00
N ASP A 15 -8.77 -19.26 -1.92
CA ASP A 15 -7.78 -19.11 -2.99
C ASP A 15 -8.23 -18.01 -3.96
N ARG A 16 -7.44 -16.95 -4.06
CA ARG A 16 -7.71 -15.81 -4.93
C ARG A 16 -6.69 -15.74 -6.06
N LYS A 17 -7.20 -15.39 -7.24
CA LYS A 17 -6.39 -14.94 -8.36
C LYS A 17 -5.93 -13.52 -8.09
N ALA A 18 -4.91 -13.36 -7.27
CA ALA A 18 -4.50 -12.06 -6.77
C ALA A 18 -3.56 -11.32 -7.74
N LEU A 19 -3.60 -10.00 -7.64
CA LEU A 19 -2.56 -9.05 -8.00
C LEU A 19 -2.08 -8.42 -6.69
N VAL A 20 -0.78 -8.44 -6.43
CA VAL A 20 -0.16 -7.84 -5.25
C VAL A 20 0.76 -6.70 -5.67
N HIS A 21 0.65 -5.58 -4.96
CA HIS A 21 1.35 -4.34 -5.26
C HIS A 21 1.88 -3.68 -3.99
N PHE A 22 3.19 -3.47 -3.90
CA PHE A 22 3.83 -2.74 -2.81
C PHE A 22 4.07 -1.30 -3.25
N ASP A 23 3.16 -0.40 -2.87
CA ASP A 23 3.21 0.98 -3.38
C ASP A 23 4.22 1.84 -2.62
N ARG A 24 4.68 2.91 -3.28
CA ARG A 24 5.54 3.94 -2.67
C ARG A 24 4.92 4.53 -1.42
N ASN A 25 3.59 4.67 -1.39
CA ASN A 25 2.87 5.24 -0.26
C ASN A 25 2.96 4.41 1.05
N GLY A 26 3.58 3.23 1.00
CA GLY A 26 3.79 2.37 2.18
C GLY A 26 2.65 1.41 2.49
N PHE A 27 1.62 1.36 1.66
CA PHE A 27 0.58 0.33 1.68
C PHE A 27 0.87 -0.77 0.65
N ALA A 28 0.70 -2.01 1.09
CA ALA A 28 0.66 -3.19 0.26
C ALA A 28 -0.80 -3.49 -0.07
N TYR A 29 -1.10 -3.56 -1.36
CA TYR A 29 -2.42 -3.80 -1.89
C TYR A 29 -2.48 -5.22 -2.46
N THR A 30 -3.53 -5.95 -2.11
CA THR A 30 -3.92 -7.21 -2.73
C THR A 30 -5.28 -7.01 -3.37
N LEU A 31 -5.38 -7.23 -4.67
CA LEU A 31 -6.60 -7.12 -5.45
C LEU A 31 -6.92 -8.45 -6.10
N ASP A 32 -8.20 -8.71 -6.36
CA ASP A 32 -8.60 -9.72 -7.32
C ASP A 32 -8.26 -9.22 -8.73
N ARG A 33 -7.41 -9.96 -9.46
CA ARG A 33 -6.93 -9.50 -10.77
C ARG A 33 -7.97 -9.64 -11.88
N GLU A 34 -9.07 -10.37 -11.66
CA GLU A 34 -10.14 -10.54 -12.63
C GLU A 34 -11.22 -9.46 -12.46
N THR A 35 -11.53 -9.09 -11.22
CA THR A 35 -12.63 -8.15 -10.91
C THR A 35 -12.16 -6.75 -10.50
N GLY A 36 -10.92 -6.59 -10.05
CA GLY A 36 -10.41 -5.36 -9.45
C GLY A 36 -10.87 -5.15 -8.01
N GLU A 37 -11.53 -6.12 -7.38
CA GLU A 37 -11.95 -6.06 -5.98
C GLU A 37 -10.75 -5.86 -5.05
N LEU A 38 -10.82 -4.88 -4.15
CA LEU A 38 -9.79 -4.63 -3.14
C LEU A 38 -9.94 -5.64 -2.00
N LEU A 39 -8.95 -6.50 -1.83
CA LEU A 39 -9.00 -7.59 -0.85
C LEU A 39 -8.25 -7.23 0.43
N VAL A 40 -7.06 -6.66 0.29
CA VAL A 40 -6.23 -6.24 1.43
C VAL A 40 -5.56 -4.92 1.08
N ALA A 41 -5.55 -3.99 2.03
CA ALA A 41 -4.72 -2.79 1.99
C ALA A 41 -4.15 -2.53 3.38
N LYS A 42 -2.86 -2.81 3.57
CA LYS A 42 -2.19 -2.68 4.88
C LYS A 42 -0.82 -2.05 4.72
N LYS A 43 -0.37 -1.33 5.75
CA LYS A 43 1.00 -0.81 5.80
C LYS A 43 1.99 -1.98 5.83
N TYR A 44 3.04 -1.91 5.00
CA TYR A 44 4.14 -2.89 5.03
C TYR A 44 5.43 -2.33 5.62
N ASP A 45 5.40 -1.07 6.06
CA ASP A 45 6.36 -0.49 6.99
C ASP A 45 5.58 0.18 8.15
N PRO A 46 5.86 -0.17 9.41
CA PRO A 46 5.13 0.37 10.56
C PRO A 46 5.30 1.89 10.76
N VAL A 47 6.32 2.53 10.17
CA VAL A 47 6.55 3.98 10.37
C VAL A 47 5.69 4.86 9.48
N VAL A 48 4.99 4.30 8.49
CA VAL A 48 4.11 5.04 7.57
C VAL A 48 3.03 5.78 8.36
N ASN A 49 2.99 7.11 8.23
CA ASN A 49 2.14 7.97 9.05
C ASN A 49 1.22 8.92 8.26
N TRP A 50 1.44 9.11 6.95
CA TRP A 50 0.66 10.08 6.15
C TRP A 50 -0.84 9.75 6.06
N ALA A 51 -1.22 8.48 6.23
CA ALA A 51 -2.59 8.02 6.32
C ALA A 51 -2.74 6.99 7.44
N THR A 52 -3.92 6.92 8.08
CA THR A 52 -4.20 5.95 9.15
C THR A 52 -4.39 4.56 8.56
N GLU A 53 -5.29 4.44 7.58
CA GLU A 53 -5.65 3.20 6.90
C GLU A 53 -6.21 3.48 5.50
N VAL A 54 -6.50 2.41 4.74
CA VAL A 54 -7.34 2.44 3.55
C VAL A 54 -8.71 1.90 3.96
N VAL A 55 -9.79 2.61 3.64
CA VAL A 55 -11.15 2.19 4.01
C VAL A 55 -11.53 0.93 3.24
N MET A 56 -11.81 -0.15 3.97
CA MET A 56 -12.12 -1.47 3.40
C MET A 56 -13.61 -1.81 3.37
N ASP A 57 -14.49 -0.99 3.97
CA ASP A 57 -15.94 -1.23 3.92
C ASP A 57 -16.49 -0.89 2.52
N PRO A 58 -16.98 -1.87 1.74
CA PRO A 58 -17.50 -1.64 0.40
C PRO A 58 -18.77 -0.79 0.37
N ASN A 59 -19.43 -0.57 1.50
CA ASN A 59 -20.62 0.30 1.60
C ASN A 59 -20.26 1.75 1.94
N SER A 60 -19.00 2.05 2.26
CA SER A 60 -18.56 3.41 2.51
C SER A 60 -18.40 4.18 1.20
N ASP A 61 -18.82 5.45 1.19
CA ASP A 61 -18.50 6.40 0.13
C ASP A 61 -16.98 6.67 0.00
N GLN A 62 -16.22 6.31 1.04
CA GLN A 62 -14.77 6.39 1.07
C GLN A 62 -14.08 5.06 0.75
N TYR A 63 -14.81 4.02 0.33
CA TYR A 63 -14.23 2.70 0.02
C TYR A 63 -13.00 2.81 -0.91
N GLY A 64 -11.92 2.14 -0.53
CA GLY A 64 -10.65 2.13 -1.23
C GLY A 64 -9.80 3.41 -1.05
N ARG A 65 -10.26 4.41 -0.30
CA ARG A 65 -9.54 5.68 -0.11
C ARG A 65 -8.68 5.65 1.16
N PRO A 66 -7.40 6.06 1.07
CA PRO A 66 -6.57 6.31 2.24
C PRO A 66 -7.13 7.45 3.10
N GLN A 67 -7.18 7.26 4.41
CA GLN A 67 -7.60 8.28 5.37
C GLN A 67 -6.40 9.14 5.76
N VAL A 68 -6.24 10.26 5.06
CA VAL A 68 -5.12 11.19 5.20
C VAL A 68 -5.09 11.79 6.60
N VAL A 69 -3.90 11.79 7.22
CA VAL A 69 -3.65 12.47 8.51
C VAL A 69 -3.32 13.93 8.23
N ALA A 70 -4.14 14.84 8.76
CA ALA A 70 -4.04 16.28 8.50
C ALA A 70 -2.64 16.84 8.79
N GLU A 71 -2.00 16.43 9.89
CA GLU A 71 -0.64 16.83 10.30
C GLU A 71 0.40 16.58 9.20
N TYR A 72 0.27 15.49 8.45
CA TYR A 72 1.20 15.07 7.42
C TYR A 72 0.73 15.40 5.99
N SER A 73 -0.35 16.16 5.85
CA SER A 73 -0.91 16.56 4.56
C SER A 73 -0.33 17.90 4.10
N THR A 74 0.47 17.89 3.04
CA THR A 74 1.06 19.11 2.47
C THR A 74 0.01 20.11 1.99
N GLU A 75 -1.09 19.62 1.41
CA GLU A 75 -2.22 20.44 0.98
C GLU A 75 -2.90 21.15 2.17
N GLN A 76 -3.18 20.42 3.25
CA GLN A 76 -3.87 21.00 4.41
C GLN A 76 -2.97 21.95 5.22
N ASN A 77 -1.66 21.71 5.20
CA ASN A 77 -0.68 22.62 5.80
C ASN A 77 -0.51 23.91 4.97
N GLY A 78 -0.75 23.85 3.66
CA GLY A 78 -0.76 24.99 2.74
C GLY A 78 0.54 25.16 1.94
N GLU A 79 0.45 25.95 0.87
CA GLU A 79 1.60 26.36 0.06
C GLU A 79 2.60 27.20 0.89
N ASP A 80 3.87 27.16 0.51
CA ASP A 80 4.98 27.83 1.21
C ASP A 80 5.16 27.43 2.70
N VAL A 81 4.57 26.31 3.13
CA VAL A 81 4.74 25.72 4.47
C VAL A 81 5.53 24.42 4.40
N ASN A 82 6.58 24.31 5.22
CA ASN A 82 7.35 23.07 5.31
C ASN A 82 6.62 22.06 6.20
N SER A 83 6.05 21.02 5.58
CA SER A 83 5.49 19.87 6.30
C SER A 83 6.60 18.92 6.74
N THR A 84 6.72 18.66 8.04
CA THR A 84 7.83 17.88 8.61
C THR A 84 7.37 16.53 9.14
N GLY A 85 8.28 15.55 9.20
CA GLY A 85 8.01 14.23 9.79
C GLY A 85 7.11 13.31 8.96
N ILE A 86 6.91 13.59 7.67
CA ILE A 86 6.11 12.72 6.78
C ILE A 86 6.88 11.44 6.49
N CYS A 87 6.26 10.30 6.76
CA CYS A 87 6.74 8.97 6.43
C CYS A 87 5.73 8.26 5.51
N PRO A 88 6.16 7.74 4.35
CA PRO A 88 7.53 7.72 3.85
C PRO A 88 7.96 9.06 3.23
N ALA A 89 9.27 9.23 3.00
CA ALA A 89 9.79 10.30 2.16
C ALA A 89 9.26 10.21 0.73
N ALA A 90 9.53 11.23 -0.10
CA ALA A 90 9.05 11.29 -1.48
C ALA A 90 9.46 10.08 -2.34
N LEU A 91 10.56 9.40 -2.01
CA LEU A 91 11.03 8.15 -2.64
C LEU A 91 10.19 6.90 -2.29
N GLY A 92 9.31 7.01 -1.29
CA GLY A 92 8.40 5.96 -0.88
C GLY A 92 9.03 4.84 -0.06
N THR A 93 8.20 3.95 0.49
CA THR A 93 8.64 2.77 1.23
C THR A 93 9.31 1.72 0.32
N LYS A 94 9.01 1.76 -0.98
CA LYS A 94 9.68 1.01 -2.05
C LYS A 94 9.58 1.84 -3.33
N ASP A 95 10.66 1.96 -4.08
CA ASP A 95 10.67 2.65 -5.39
C ASP A 95 10.75 1.60 -6.52
N GLN A 96 11.49 1.83 -7.61
CA GLN A 96 11.54 0.93 -8.77
C GLN A 96 11.99 -0.51 -8.50
N GLN A 97 12.66 -0.79 -7.37
CA GLN A 97 13.23 -2.10 -7.08
C GLN A 97 12.13 -3.17 -6.95
N PRO A 98 12.12 -4.23 -7.78
CA PRO A 98 11.03 -5.19 -7.79
C PRO A 98 11.08 -6.12 -6.58
N ALA A 99 9.92 -6.43 -6.01
CA ALA A 99 9.76 -7.52 -5.07
C ALA A 99 9.76 -8.89 -5.78
N ALA A 100 10.02 -9.95 -5.02
CA ALA A 100 9.93 -11.33 -5.49
C ALA A 100 8.85 -12.09 -4.74
N TYR A 101 8.18 -13.05 -5.40
CA TYR A 101 7.22 -13.95 -4.79
C TYR A 101 7.71 -15.40 -4.90
N SER A 102 7.60 -16.16 -3.82
CA SER A 102 7.89 -17.59 -3.81
C SER A 102 6.59 -18.40 -3.67
N PRO A 103 6.20 -19.20 -4.68
CA PRO A 103 5.00 -20.02 -4.61
C PRO A 103 5.10 -21.17 -3.61
N GLU A 104 6.31 -21.53 -3.16
CA GLU A 104 6.53 -22.56 -2.13
C GLU A 104 6.26 -22.01 -0.72
N THR A 105 6.81 -20.83 -0.41
CA THR A 105 6.65 -20.20 0.90
C THR A 105 5.39 -19.35 1.02
N LYS A 106 4.77 -18.99 -0.13
CA LYS A 106 3.65 -18.04 -0.22
C LYS A 106 3.98 -16.64 0.31
N LEU A 107 5.27 -16.28 0.34
CA LEU A 107 5.76 -15.00 0.83
C LEU A 107 6.24 -14.09 -0.30
N PHE A 108 6.12 -12.79 -0.03
CA PHE A 108 6.71 -11.73 -0.83
C PHE A 108 7.97 -11.20 -0.14
N TYR A 109 9.05 -11.07 -0.90
CA TYR A 109 10.34 -10.56 -0.46
C TYR A 109 10.52 -9.18 -1.08
N VAL A 110 10.38 -8.13 -0.27
CA VAL A 110 10.27 -6.74 -0.73
C VAL A 110 11.51 -5.97 -0.29
N PRO A 111 12.32 -5.44 -1.22
CA PRO A 111 13.44 -4.57 -0.87
C PRO A 111 12.95 -3.15 -0.56
N THR A 112 12.68 -2.89 0.73
CA THR A 112 12.13 -1.61 1.20
C THR A 112 13.21 -0.55 1.43
N ASN A 113 12.78 0.72 1.41
CA ASN A 113 13.54 1.89 1.85
C ASN A 113 13.21 2.17 3.32
N HIS A 114 14.17 2.72 4.06
CA HIS A 114 13.96 3.22 5.42
C HIS A 114 14.81 4.47 5.60
N VAL A 115 14.26 5.62 5.20
CA VAL A 115 14.95 6.91 5.05
C VAL A 115 14.18 8.00 5.76
#